data_AF-A0A2E6D4I7-F1
#
_entry.id   AF-A0A2E6D4I7-F1
#
_cell.length_a   1.000
_cell.length_b   1.000
_cell.length_c   1.000
_cell.angle_alpha   90.00
_cell.angle_beta   90.00
_cell.angle_gamma   90.00
#
_symmetry.space_group_name_H-M   'P 1'
#
loop_
_entity.id
_entity.type
_entity.pdbx_description
1 polymer ?
#
loop_
_entity_poly.entity_id
_entity_poly.type
_entity_poly.pdbx_seq_one_letter_code
_entity_poly.pdbx_strand_id
1 'polypeptide(L)'
;MDQARRKEPGPSDPWADAVSRPTPPYVPMDFEMGIEGCPAVCMTQLAAKQYTRWLSMKTGRFYRLPTEAEWEYACRAGTESAYSFGDDIDDLEDHAWFFDNGDDRYHPVGQKKPNPWGLYDMHGNVAEWVLDAYDASFYGASDSRSAARVNWPKELYPRVVRGGSWDSDPEDLRSAARLRSKKGWKVQDPQLPKSIWYHTDASFVGFRLVRPLTPPSPDEQDRYWEADLDSIRTIQLKQRQGER
;
A
#
# COMPACT_ATOMS: atom_id res chain seq x y z
N MET A 1 24.12 -32.12 3.38
CA MET A 1 23.53 -32.39 2.05
C MET A 1 22.03 -32.15 2.21
N ASP A 2 21.36 -31.22 1.56
CA ASP A 2 21.73 -30.43 0.41
C ASP A 2 20.81 -29.18 0.31
N GLN A 3 21.46 -28.05 0.01
CA GLN A 3 20.98 -26.84 -0.65
C GLN A 3 19.73 -26.09 -0.15
N ALA A 4 20.02 -25.04 0.62
CA ALA A 4 19.32 -23.77 0.54
C ALA A 4 19.27 -23.29 -0.94
N ARG A 5 18.08 -23.30 -1.55
CA ARG A 5 17.84 -22.57 -2.80
C ARG A 5 17.78 -21.08 -2.50
N ARG A 6 18.93 -20.43 -2.36
CA ARG A 6 19.04 -19.00 -2.66
C ARG A 6 18.77 -18.86 -4.16
N LYS A 7 17.59 -18.34 -4.52
CA LYS A 7 17.32 -17.89 -5.89
C LYS A 7 18.40 -16.87 -6.27
N GLU A 8 19.04 -17.09 -7.40
CA GLU A 8 19.95 -16.13 -7.98
C GLU A 8 19.22 -14.79 -8.15
N PRO A 9 19.76 -13.68 -7.61
CA PRO A 9 19.24 -12.36 -7.94
C PRO A 9 19.44 -12.14 -9.44
N GLY A 10 18.36 -11.76 -10.14
CA GLY A 10 18.43 -11.36 -11.55
C GLY A 10 19.37 -10.17 -11.74
N PRO A 11 19.71 -9.81 -13.00
CA PRO A 11 20.63 -8.72 -13.27
C PRO A 11 20.09 -7.44 -12.63
N SER A 12 20.86 -6.89 -11.67
CA SER A 12 20.57 -5.59 -11.09
C SER A 12 20.66 -4.54 -12.19
N ASP A 13 19.55 -3.92 -12.56
CA ASP A 13 19.59 -2.78 -13.48
C ASP A 13 20.44 -1.65 -12.82
N PRO A 14 21.55 -1.22 -13.45
CA PRO A 14 22.37 -0.12 -12.94
C PRO A 14 21.59 1.17 -12.71
N TRP A 15 20.45 1.33 -13.39
CA TRP A 15 19.58 2.50 -13.30
C TRP A 15 18.46 2.37 -12.28
N ALA A 16 18.32 1.23 -11.61
CA ALA A 16 17.28 1.06 -10.60
C ALA A 16 17.37 2.12 -9.49
N ASP A 17 18.58 2.48 -9.06
CA ASP A 17 18.77 3.49 -8.00
C ASP A 17 18.51 4.93 -8.50
N ALA A 18 18.23 5.11 -9.80
CA ALA A 18 17.76 6.37 -10.38
C ALA A 18 16.22 6.47 -10.47
N VAL A 19 15.48 5.42 -10.09
CA VAL A 19 14.01 5.40 -10.14
C VAL A 19 13.39 6.51 -9.29
N SER A 20 13.89 6.70 -8.08
CA SER A 20 13.42 7.73 -7.17
C SER A 20 14.59 8.31 -6.38
N ARG A 21 14.44 9.58 -6.00
CA ARG A 21 15.33 10.29 -5.08
C ARG A 21 14.45 10.90 -4.00
N PRO A 22 14.00 10.10 -3.02
CA PRO A 22 13.17 10.63 -1.94
C PRO A 22 13.94 11.72 -1.19
N THR A 23 13.24 12.78 -0.80
CA THR A 23 13.83 13.80 0.08
C THR A 23 14.16 13.16 1.44
N PRO A 24 15.13 13.68 2.19
CA PRO A 24 15.29 13.25 3.58
C PRO A 24 13.99 13.50 4.36
N PRO A 25 13.50 12.50 5.12
CA PRO A 25 12.34 12.70 5.96
C PRO A 25 12.67 13.71 7.08
N TYR A 26 11.71 14.53 7.48
CA TYR A 26 11.91 15.51 8.54
C TYR A 26 12.04 14.88 9.93
N VAL A 27 11.34 13.75 10.14
CA VAL A 27 11.39 12.91 11.35
C VAL A 27 11.60 11.45 10.96
N PRO A 28 12.13 10.59 11.85
CA PRO A 28 12.07 9.15 11.66
C PRO A 28 10.62 8.70 11.41
N MET A 29 10.41 7.96 10.32
CA MET A 29 9.06 7.59 9.85
C MET A 29 8.51 6.36 10.57
N ASP A 30 9.31 5.71 11.41
CA ASP A 30 8.90 4.60 12.27
C ASP A 30 8.22 5.07 13.56
N PHE A 31 8.41 6.33 13.97
CA PHE A 31 7.83 6.89 15.21
C PHE A 31 8.09 6.01 16.45
N GLU A 32 9.24 5.33 16.50
CA GLU A 32 9.64 4.44 17.61
C GLU A 32 8.73 3.21 17.79
N MET A 33 7.85 2.93 16.84
CA MET A 33 6.92 1.78 16.86
C MET A 33 7.52 0.49 16.29
N GLY A 34 8.72 0.53 15.71
CA GLY A 34 9.50 -0.64 15.29
C GLY A 34 9.94 -0.60 13.82
N ILE A 35 11.01 -1.32 13.49
CA ILE A 35 11.59 -1.31 12.13
C ILE A 35 11.68 -2.73 11.58
N GLU A 36 12.37 -3.62 12.29
CA GLU A 36 12.60 -4.98 11.80
C GLU A 36 11.34 -5.84 11.95
N GLY A 37 10.89 -6.46 10.86
CA GLY A 37 9.69 -7.29 10.83
C GLY A 37 8.37 -6.50 10.87
N CYS A 38 8.39 -5.20 11.17
CA CYS A 38 7.22 -4.33 11.14
C CYS A 38 6.88 -3.86 9.71
N PRO A 39 5.61 -3.49 9.47
CA PRO A 39 5.24 -2.85 8.20
C PRO A 39 5.95 -1.51 8.04
N ALA A 40 6.36 -1.20 6.80
CA ALA A 40 6.79 0.15 6.46
C ALA A 40 5.56 1.07 6.41
N VAL A 41 5.63 2.24 7.07
CA VAL A 41 4.53 3.22 7.16
C VAL A 41 4.96 4.66 6.80
N CYS A 42 4.02 5.60 6.78
CA CYS A 42 4.25 7.03 6.54
C CYS A 42 4.72 7.41 5.12
N MET A 43 4.37 6.62 4.10
CA MET A 43 4.66 6.96 2.71
C MET A 43 3.42 7.40 1.95
N THR A 44 3.63 8.19 0.89
CA THR A 44 2.58 8.45 -0.09
C THR A 44 2.32 7.24 -0.99
N GLN A 45 1.14 7.18 -1.60
CA GLN A 45 0.87 6.18 -2.64
C GLN A 45 1.89 6.27 -3.80
N LEU A 46 2.37 7.47 -4.14
CA LEU A 46 3.45 7.65 -5.13
C LEU A 46 4.73 6.93 -4.70
N ALA A 47 5.15 7.11 -3.45
CA ALA A 47 6.36 6.49 -2.93
C ALA A 47 6.25 4.95 -2.99
N ALA A 48 5.09 4.40 -2.62
CA ALA A 48 4.82 2.97 -2.74
C ALA A 48 4.86 2.49 -4.20
N LYS A 49 4.27 3.24 -5.15
CA LYS A 49 4.39 2.97 -6.61
C LYS A 49 5.86 2.99 -7.06
N GLN A 50 6.65 3.98 -6.65
CA GLN A 50 8.08 4.04 -7.03
C GLN A 50 8.88 2.89 -6.43
N TYR A 51 8.58 2.45 -5.21
CA TYR A 51 9.21 1.26 -4.64
C TYR A 51 8.92 0.02 -5.49
N THR A 52 7.68 -0.15 -5.95
CA THR A 52 7.33 -1.29 -6.83
C THR A 52 8.07 -1.23 -8.19
N ARG A 53 8.29 -0.03 -8.75
CA ARG A 53 9.11 0.18 -9.95
C ARG A 53 10.57 -0.19 -9.71
N TRP A 54 11.15 0.33 -8.63
CA TRP A 54 12.53 0.03 -8.24
C TRP A 54 12.73 -1.48 -8.04
N LEU A 55 11.82 -2.14 -7.32
CA LEU A 55 11.87 -3.57 -7.10
C LEU A 55 11.78 -4.34 -8.41
N SER A 56 10.96 -3.85 -9.35
CA SER A 56 10.82 -4.47 -10.66
C SER A 56 12.12 -4.43 -11.46
N MET A 57 12.79 -3.27 -11.46
CA MET A 57 14.08 -3.10 -12.11
C MET A 57 15.19 -3.90 -11.44
N LYS A 58 15.19 -3.99 -10.10
CA LYS A 58 16.19 -4.78 -9.36
C LYS A 58 16.05 -6.29 -9.56
N THR A 59 14.85 -6.79 -9.79
CA THR A 59 14.56 -8.23 -9.83
C THR A 59 14.26 -8.77 -11.22
N GLY A 60 14.04 -7.89 -12.21
CA GLY A 60 13.59 -8.27 -13.55
C GLY A 60 12.17 -8.83 -13.60
N ARG A 61 11.35 -8.59 -12.57
CA ARG A 61 9.95 -9.06 -12.50
C ARG A 61 9.01 -7.88 -12.29
N PHE A 62 7.85 -7.87 -12.93
CA PHE A 62 6.90 -6.76 -12.76
C PHE A 62 6.18 -6.83 -11.40
N TYR A 63 6.31 -5.77 -10.61
CA TYR A 63 5.61 -5.52 -9.36
C TYR A 63 4.83 -4.21 -9.42
N ARG A 64 3.68 -4.17 -8.75
CA ARG A 64 2.84 -2.99 -8.59
C ARG A 64 2.05 -3.04 -7.28
N LEU A 65 1.39 -1.94 -6.95
CA LEU A 65 0.32 -1.96 -5.95
C LEU A 65 -0.89 -2.77 -6.45
N PRO A 66 -1.67 -3.38 -5.54
CA PRO A 66 -2.95 -3.98 -5.89
C PRO A 66 -3.94 -2.93 -6.39
N THR A 67 -4.87 -3.34 -7.26
CA THR A 67 -6.13 -2.59 -7.42
C THR A 67 -6.99 -2.77 -6.17
N GLU A 68 -7.95 -1.88 -5.94
CA GLU A 68 -8.90 -2.02 -4.84
C GLU A 68 -9.65 -3.37 -4.92
N ALA A 69 -10.07 -3.75 -6.13
CA ALA A 69 -10.77 -5.01 -6.37
C ALA A 69 -9.89 -6.24 -6.08
N GLU A 70 -8.62 -6.22 -6.50
CA GLU A 70 -7.68 -7.29 -6.19
C GLU A 70 -7.41 -7.41 -4.70
N TRP A 71 -7.29 -6.27 -4.00
CA TRP A 71 -7.08 -6.24 -2.56
C TRP A 71 -8.27 -6.89 -1.84
N GLU A 72 -9.51 -6.50 -2.18
CA GLU A 72 -10.71 -7.07 -1.54
C GLU A 72 -10.85 -8.56 -1.86
N TYR A 73 -10.61 -8.96 -3.10
CA TYR A 73 -10.66 -10.36 -3.51
C TYR A 73 -9.65 -11.21 -2.72
N ALA A 74 -8.42 -10.70 -2.58
CA ALA A 74 -7.38 -11.34 -1.79
C ALA A 74 -7.71 -11.37 -0.29
N CYS A 75 -8.29 -10.30 0.25
CA CYS A 75 -8.73 -10.20 1.64
C CYS A 75 -9.76 -11.29 1.96
N ARG A 76 -10.82 -11.37 1.13
CA ARG A 76 -11.91 -12.34 1.27
C ARG A 76 -11.45 -13.79 1.12
N ALA A 77 -10.48 -14.05 0.25
CA ALA A 77 -9.93 -15.39 0.04
C ALA A 77 -11.00 -16.49 -0.19
N GLY A 78 -12.09 -16.13 -0.88
CA GLY A 78 -13.21 -17.02 -1.19
C GLY A 78 -14.42 -16.92 -0.23
N THR A 79 -14.35 -16.12 0.84
CA THR A 79 -15.50 -15.89 1.73
C THR A 79 -16.37 -14.73 1.27
N GLU A 80 -17.64 -14.72 1.71
CA GLU A 80 -18.60 -13.65 1.45
C GLU A 80 -18.97 -12.85 2.71
N SER A 81 -18.46 -13.28 3.88
CA SER A 81 -18.68 -12.66 5.19
C SER A 81 -18.04 -11.28 5.34
N ALA A 82 -18.31 -10.61 6.46
CA ALA A 82 -17.74 -9.32 6.82
C ALA A 82 -16.21 -9.39 6.89
N TYR A 83 -15.66 -10.43 7.53
CA TYR A 83 -14.23 -10.72 7.61
C TYR A 83 -13.91 -12.02 6.88
N SER A 84 -12.64 -12.28 6.61
CA SER A 84 -12.20 -13.52 5.94
C SER A 84 -12.32 -14.78 6.82
N PHE A 85 -12.56 -14.60 8.11
CA PHE A 85 -12.77 -15.66 9.10
C PHE A 85 -14.23 -15.83 9.54
N GLY A 86 -15.12 -14.90 9.20
CA GLY A 86 -16.53 -14.96 9.60
C GLY A 86 -17.16 -13.58 9.77
N ASP A 87 -18.31 -13.56 10.46
CA ASP A 87 -19.04 -12.32 10.80
C ASP A 87 -18.93 -11.96 12.29
N ASP A 88 -18.33 -12.84 13.10
CA ASP A 88 -18.15 -12.60 14.53
C ASP A 88 -16.98 -11.64 14.77
N ILE A 89 -17.23 -10.58 15.54
CA ILE A 89 -16.24 -9.56 15.87
C ILE A 89 -15.24 -10.10 16.90
N ASP A 90 -15.68 -11.02 17.78
CA ASP A 90 -14.83 -11.55 18.84
C ASP A 90 -13.64 -12.35 18.26
N ASP A 91 -13.78 -12.89 17.05
CA ASP A 91 -12.71 -13.58 16.33
C ASP A 91 -11.60 -12.62 15.83
N LEU A 92 -11.80 -11.29 15.82
CA LEU A 92 -10.76 -10.33 15.44
C LEU A 92 -9.51 -10.44 16.31
N GLU A 93 -9.66 -10.78 17.60
CA GLU A 93 -8.52 -10.90 18.51
C GLU A 93 -7.46 -11.87 17.98
N ASP A 94 -7.89 -12.93 17.29
CA ASP A 94 -7.02 -13.95 16.71
C ASP A 94 -6.47 -13.58 15.33
N HIS A 95 -7.10 -12.64 14.64
CA HIS A 95 -6.86 -12.35 13.22
C HIS A 95 -6.30 -10.95 12.94
N ALA A 96 -6.34 -10.05 13.92
CA ALA A 96 -6.10 -8.63 13.74
C ALA A 96 -5.28 -8.00 14.87
N TRP A 97 -4.49 -6.99 14.49
CA TRP A 97 -4.04 -5.92 15.40
C TRP A 97 -4.91 -4.69 15.14
N PHE A 98 -5.70 -4.25 16.11
CA PHE A 98 -6.70 -3.19 15.97
C PHE A 98 -6.85 -2.41 17.28
N PHE A 99 -7.74 -1.42 17.33
CA PHE A 99 -7.77 -0.45 18.44
C PHE A 99 -7.72 -1.11 19.84
N ASP A 100 -8.49 -2.17 20.07
CA ASP A 100 -8.58 -2.80 21.40
C ASP A 100 -7.35 -3.61 21.81
N ASN A 101 -6.52 -4.08 20.86
CA ASN A 101 -5.36 -4.94 21.14
C ASN A 101 -4.03 -4.45 20.51
N GLY A 102 -4.04 -3.26 19.90
CA GLY A 102 -2.93 -2.71 19.12
C GLY A 102 -1.87 -2.01 19.97
N ASP A 103 -2.16 -1.72 21.24
CA ASP A 103 -1.24 -1.03 22.17
C ASP A 103 -0.66 0.28 21.59
N ASP A 104 -1.50 1.06 20.90
CA ASP A 104 -1.17 2.32 20.22
C ASP A 104 0.00 2.22 19.21
N ARG A 105 0.20 1.04 18.59
CA ARG A 105 1.30 0.82 17.63
C ARG A 105 1.00 -0.27 16.60
N TYR A 106 1.73 -0.23 15.48
CA TYR A 106 1.82 -1.39 14.60
C TYR A 106 2.75 -2.47 15.18
N HIS A 107 2.56 -3.70 14.70
CA HIS A 107 3.24 -4.90 15.18
C HIS A 107 3.99 -5.60 14.04
N PRO A 108 4.95 -6.50 14.34
CA PRO A 108 5.60 -7.31 13.32
C PRO A 108 4.56 -8.08 12.49
N VAL A 109 4.80 -8.18 11.18
CA VAL A 109 3.88 -8.82 10.24
C VAL A 109 3.73 -10.31 10.52
N GLY A 110 2.53 -10.84 10.26
CA GLY A 110 2.27 -12.28 10.30
C GLY A 110 2.19 -12.90 11.70
N GLN A 111 1.88 -12.10 12.73
CA GLN A 111 1.73 -12.59 14.11
C GLN A 111 0.33 -13.08 14.46
N LYS A 112 -0.70 -12.68 13.69
CA LYS A 112 -2.09 -13.14 13.84
C LYS A 112 -2.41 -14.24 12.82
N LYS A 113 -3.56 -14.89 12.95
CA LYS A 113 -3.98 -15.96 12.03
C LYS A 113 -4.21 -15.41 10.61
N PRO A 114 -3.71 -16.09 9.57
CA PRO A 114 -3.92 -15.65 8.20
C PRO A 114 -5.36 -15.92 7.74
N ASN A 115 -5.74 -15.33 6.62
CA ASN A 115 -6.96 -15.69 5.90
C ASN A 115 -6.85 -17.06 5.21
N PRO A 116 -7.93 -17.61 4.60
CA PRO A 116 -7.91 -18.92 3.94
C PRO A 116 -6.86 -19.12 2.83
N TRP A 117 -6.28 -18.07 2.26
CA TRP A 117 -5.20 -18.14 1.26
C TRP A 117 -3.80 -17.99 1.86
N GLY A 118 -3.69 -17.90 3.19
CA GLY A 118 -2.42 -17.71 3.87
C GLY A 118 -1.91 -16.27 3.85
N LEU A 119 -2.78 -15.29 3.57
CA LEU A 119 -2.42 -13.87 3.66
C LEU A 119 -2.65 -13.36 5.08
N TYR A 120 -1.62 -12.73 5.62
CA TYR A 120 -1.62 -12.16 6.96
C TYR A 120 -2.01 -10.69 6.93
N ASP A 121 -2.46 -10.20 8.09
CA ASP A 121 -2.71 -8.79 8.37
C ASP A 121 -3.67 -8.15 7.34
N MET A 122 -4.67 -8.92 6.89
CA MET A 122 -5.71 -8.43 5.97
C MET A 122 -6.79 -7.60 6.67
N HIS A 123 -6.86 -7.68 8.00
CA HIS A 123 -7.82 -7.03 8.87
C HIS A 123 -7.04 -6.35 10.01
N GLY A 124 -6.41 -5.21 9.79
CA GLY A 124 -5.65 -4.48 10.81
C GLY A 124 -4.13 -4.48 10.61
N ASN A 125 -3.39 -4.23 11.68
CA ASN A 125 -1.99 -3.80 11.71
C ASN A 125 -1.81 -2.45 11.02
N VAL A 126 -1.71 -2.39 9.70
CA VAL A 126 -1.68 -1.12 8.96
C VAL A 126 -2.62 -1.18 7.77
N ALA A 127 -3.27 -0.06 7.49
CA ALA A 127 -4.04 0.10 6.28
C ALA A 127 -3.10 0.17 5.07
N GLU A 128 -3.59 -0.23 3.91
CA GLU A 128 -2.72 -0.42 2.76
C GLU A 128 -3.15 0.39 1.55
N TRP A 129 -2.16 1.02 0.92
CA TRP A 129 -2.35 1.67 -0.37
C TRP A 129 -2.74 0.67 -1.47
N VAL A 130 -3.83 0.99 -2.16
CA VAL A 130 -4.21 0.41 -3.46
C VAL A 130 -4.05 1.47 -4.55
N LEU A 131 -4.18 1.12 -5.84
CA LEU A 131 -4.02 2.06 -6.96
C LEU A 131 -5.13 3.13 -7.04
N ASP A 132 -6.33 2.77 -6.61
CA ASP A 132 -7.57 3.46 -6.92
C ASP A 132 -7.78 4.80 -6.20
N ALA A 133 -8.44 5.72 -6.90
CA ALA A 133 -9.05 6.91 -6.34
C ALA A 133 -10.32 6.53 -5.57
N TYR A 134 -10.55 7.20 -4.45
CA TYR A 134 -11.79 6.98 -3.70
C TYR A 134 -12.93 7.74 -4.37
N ASP A 135 -13.97 7.00 -4.73
CA ASP A 135 -15.25 7.52 -5.20
C ASP A 135 -16.35 6.63 -4.64
N ALA A 136 -17.26 7.23 -3.88
CA ALA A 136 -18.37 6.51 -3.25
C ALA A 136 -19.37 5.94 -4.27
N SER A 137 -19.46 6.54 -5.46
CA SER A 137 -20.37 6.15 -6.53
C SER A 137 -19.76 5.12 -7.50
N PHE A 138 -18.46 4.85 -7.41
CA PHE A 138 -17.73 4.06 -8.41
C PHE A 138 -18.35 2.68 -8.66
N TYR A 139 -18.72 1.95 -7.60
CA TYR A 139 -19.31 0.62 -7.69
C TYR A 139 -20.84 0.61 -7.89
N GLY A 140 -21.48 1.79 -7.88
CA GLY A 140 -22.92 1.93 -8.15
C GLY A 140 -23.27 1.92 -9.65
N ALA A 141 -22.29 2.14 -10.54
CA ALA A 141 -22.50 2.11 -11.98
C ALA A 141 -22.51 0.67 -12.53
N SER A 142 -23.41 0.34 -13.46
CA SER A 142 -23.57 -1.04 -14.01
C SER A 142 -22.29 -1.64 -14.57
N ASP A 143 -21.39 -0.80 -15.09
CA ASP A 143 -20.16 -1.20 -15.79
C ASP A 143 -18.92 -1.24 -14.86
N SER A 144 -19.11 -1.12 -13.55
CA SER A 144 -18.05 -1.05 -12.54
C SER A 144 -17.58 -2.41 -12.02
N ARG A 145 -18.31 -3.48 -12.32
CA ARG A 145 -18.08 -4.83 -11.74
C ARG A 145 -16.94 -5.64 -12.37
N SER A 146 -16.15 -5.05 -13.26
CA SER A 146 -14.96 -5.72 -13.79
C SER A 146 -13.79 -5.58 -12.81
N ALA A 147 -13.26 -6.71 -12.32
CA ALA A 147 -12.10 -6.75 -11.42
C ALA A 147 -10.83 -6.12 -12.03
N ALA A 148 -10.78 -5.96 -13.35
CA ALA A 148 -9.67 -5.32 -14.07
C ALA A 148 -9.78 -3.78 -14.11
N ARG A 149 -10.91 -3.19 -13.68
CA ARG A 149 -11.13 -1.76 -13.78
C ARG A 149 -10.47 -1.04 -12.60
N VAL A 150 -9.58 -0.10 -12.91
CA VAL A 150 -8.94 0.79 -11.93
C VAL A 150 -9.57 2.17 -12.02
N ASN A 151 -10.02 2.73 -10.90
CA ASN A 151 -10.41 4.12 -10.80
C ASN A 151 -9.17 5.01 -10.70
N TRP A 152 -8.54 5.32 -11.84
CA TRP A 152 -7.29 6.07 -11.81
C TRP A 152 -7.45 7.48 -11.20
N PRO A 153 -6.58 7.87 -10.25
CA PRO A 153 -6.63 9.19 -9.62
C PRO A 153 -6.48 10.36 -10.58
N LYS A 154 -7.41 11.32 -10.48
CA LYS A 154 -7.38 12.62 -11.17
C LYS A 154 -7.06 13.78 -10.23
N GLU A 155 -7.09 13.52 -8.92
CA GLU A 155 -6.76 14.46 -7.86
C GLU A 155 -5.76 13.82 -6.88
N LEU A 156 -5.18 14.63 -6.00
CA LEU A 156 -4.22 14.11 -5.01
C LEU A 156 -4.92 13.28 -3.94
N TYR A 157 -6.12 13.70 -3.56
CA TYR A 157 -6.98 13.06 -2.59
C TYR A 157 -8.44 13.17 -3.06
N PRO A 158 -9.34 12.28 -2.62
CA PRO A 158 -9.04 11.09 -1.84
C PRO A 158 -8.63 9.89 -2.71
N ARG A 159 -7.69 9.10 -2.21
CA ARG A 159 -7.26 7.78 -2.70
C ARG A 159 -7.72 6.72 -1.70
N VAL A 160 -7.88 5.50 -2.16
CA VAL A 160 -8.34 4.39 -1.33
C VAL A 160 -7.16 3.83 -0.51
N VAL A 161 -7.41 3.56 0.77
CA VAL A 161 -6.64 2.59 1.57
C VAL A 161 -7.57 1.54 2.16
N ARG A 162 -7.06 0.34 2.39
CA ARG A 162 -7.85 -0.84 2.75
C ARG A 162 -7.30 -1.54 3.98
N GLY A 163 -8.15 -2.32 4.66
CA GLY A 163 -7.77 -3.26 5.72
C GLY A 163 -7.88 -2.77 7.16
N GLY A 164 -8.04 -1.47 7.39
CA GLY A 164 -7.98 -0.92 8.75
C GLY A 164 -6.56 -0.99 9.32
N SER A 165 -6.38 -0.57 10.55
CA SER A 165 -5.07 -0.50 11.20
C SER A 165 -5.16 -0.82 12.70
N TRP A 166 -4.02 -0.78 13.37
CA TRP A 166 -3.90 -0.86 14.83
C TRP A 166 -4.73 0.21 15.57
N ASP A 167 -5.08 1.33 14.91
CA ASP A 167 -5.88 2.44 15.45
C ASP A 167 -7.28 2.48 14.82
N SER A 168 -7.88 1.32 14.53
CA SER A 168 -9.16 1.26 13.84
C SER A 168 -10.15 0.37 14.58
N ASP A 169 -11.40 0.81 14.59
CA ASP A 169 -12.52 0.07 15.14
C ASP A 169 -12.88 -1.12 14.22
N PRO A 170 -13.48 -2.20 14.76
CA PRO A 170 -13.84 -3.41 14.02
C PRO A 170 -14.53 -3.19 12.66
N GLU A 171 -15.41 -2.19 12.54
CA GLU A 171 -16.14 -1.87 11.31
C GLU A 171 -15.25 -1.48 10.13
N ASP A 172 -14.09 -0.87 10.43
CA ASP A 172 -13.09 -0.40 9.48
C ASP A 172 -12.12 -1.51 9.05
N LEU A 173 -12.14 -2.64 9.76
CA LEU A 173 -11.34 -3.83 9.45
C LEU A 173 -12.06 -4.80 8.51
N ARG A 174 -13.36 -4.61 8.25
CA ARG A 174 -14.14 -5.51 7.38
C ARG A 174 -13.53 -5.59 5.98
N SER A 175 -13.68 -6.74 5.32
CA SER A 175 -13.16 -7.00 3.97
C SER A 175 -13.57 -5.95 2.95
N ALA A 176 -14.78 -5.38 3.10
CA ALA A 176 -15.35 -4.35 2.22
C ALA A 176 -15.05 -2.90 2.67
N ALA A 177 -14.47 -2.68 3.85
CA ALA A 177 -14.28 -1.35 4.42
C ALA A 177 -13.28 -0.50 3.62
N ARG A 178 -13.70 0.72 3.26
CA ARG A 178 -12.92 1.65 2.42
C ARG A 178 -12.54 2.87 3.25
N LEU A 179 -11.25 3.03 3.51
CA LEU A 179 -10.71 4.26 4.07
C LEU A 179 -10.27 5.20 2.95
N ARG A 180 -10.35 6.50 3.20
CA ARG A 180 -10.04 7.54 2.23
C ARG A 180 -8.93 8.43 2.74
N SER A 181 -7.89 8.60 1.93
CA SER A 181 -6.77 9.48 2.26
C SER A 181 -7.19 10.94 2.32
N LYS A 182 -6.58 11.71 3.22
CA LYS A 182 -6.93 13.11 3.47
C LYS A 182 -5.69 13.99 3.37
N LYS A 183 -5.89 15.27 3.03
CA LYS A 183 -4.83 16.30 3.04
C LYS A 183 -4.16 16.43 4.42
N GLY A 184 -4.89 16.11 5.49
CA GLY A 184 -4.40 16.16 6.87
C GLY A 184 -3.28 15.16 7.19
N TRP A 185 -3.09 14.11 6.39
CA TRP A 185 -2.07 13.06 6.62
C TRP A 185 -0.61 13.52 6.46
N LYS A 186 -0.41 14.79 6.14
CA LYS A 186 0.91 15.41 6.04
C LYS A 186 0.92 16.80 6.69
N VAL A 187 -0.02 17.09 7.60
CA VAL A 187 -0.17 18.43 8.15
C VAL A 187 1.04 18.82 9.00
N GLN A 188 1.64 17.86 9.72
CA GLN A 188 2.79 18.07 10.57
C GLN A 188 4.13 18.21 9.83
N ASP A 189 4.23 17.81 8.55
CA ASP A 189 5.43 18.05 7.74
C ASP A 189 5.73 19.56 7.64
N PRO A 190 6.83 20.05 8.24
CA PRO A 190 7.17 21.47 8.23
C PRO A 190 7.95 21.89 6.97
N GLN A 191 8.31 20.96 6.07
CA GLN A 191 9.00 21.27 4.83
C GLN A 191 8.08 22.07 3.89
N LEU A 192 8.61 23.13 3.27
CA LEU A 192 7.93 23.94 2.26
C LEU A 192 8.76 23.96 0.97
N PRO A 193 8.23 23.47 -0.18
CA PRO A 193 6.97 22.73 -0.29
C PRO A 193 7.05 21.37 0.43
N LYS A 194 5.88 20.87 0.87
CA LYS A 194 5.78 19.57 1.55
C LYS A 194 6.24 18.45 0.64
N SER A 195 6.84 17.42 1.24
CA SER A 195 7.36 16.29 0.49
C SER A 195 6.26 15.55 -0.29
N ILE A 196 6.61 15.05 -1.48
CA ILE A 196 5.76 14.13 -2.26
C ILE A 196 5.94 12.66 -1.83
N TRP A 197 6.85 12.39 -0.89
CA TRP A 197 7.27 11.05 -0.49
C TRP A 197 6.63 10.56 0.80
N TYR A 198 6.34 11.47 1.74
CA TYR A 198 5.93 11.11 3.08
C TYR A 198 4.52 11.61 3.46
N HIS A 199 3.90 10.84 4.35
CA HIS A 199 2.70 11.21 5.10
C HIS A 199 3.01 11.08 6.60
N THR A 200 3.53 12.17 7.16
CA THR A 200 3.98 12.28 8.56
C THR A 200 2.89 11.94 9.56
N ASP A 201 1.61 12.09 9.19
CA ASP A 201 0.47 11.88 10.07
C ASP A 201 -0.33 10.61 9.68
N ALA A 202 0.30 9.70 8.94
CA ALA A 202 -0.28 8.41 8.55
C ALA A 202 0.64 7.23 8.92
N SER A 203 1.01 7.15 10.20
CA SER A 203 1.76 6.03 10.81
C SER A 203 1.02 4.69 10.75
N PHE A 204 -0.25 4.72 10.39
CA PHE A 204 -1.10 3.55 10.23
C PHE A 204 -1.25 3.10 8.77
N VAL A 205 -0.54 3.73 7.81
CA VAL A 205 -0.67 3.41 6.38
C VAL A 205 0.65 2.90 5.79
N GLY A 206 0.61 1.64 5.35
CA GLY A 206 1.65 0.97 4.56
C GLY A 206 1.13 0.52 3.19
N PHE A 207 1.64 -0.61 2.69
CA PHE A 207 1.21 -1.21 1.44
C PHE A 207 1.67 -2.66 1.32
N ARG A 208 1.07 -3.39 0.37
CA ARG A 208 1.57 -4.68 -0.11
C ARG A 208 1.82 -4.67 -1.62
N LEU A 209 2.53 -5.70 -2.07
CA LEU A 209 2.93 -5.87 -3.46
C LEU A 209 2.05 -6.89 -4.17
N VAL A 210 1.76 -6.64 -5.44
CA VAL A 210 1.23 -7.63 -6.38
C VAL A 210 2.26 -7.91 -7.45
N ARG A 211 2.48 -9.20 -7.71
CA ARG A 211 3.26 -9.68 -8.86
C ARG A 211 2.34 -10.48 -9.78
N PRO A 212 1.81 -9.86 -10.85
CA PRO A 212 0.99 -10.58 -11.82
C PRO A 212 1.71 -11.80 -12.38
N LEU A 213 0.97 -12.90 -12.59
CA LEU A 213 1.52 -14.09 -13.26
C LEU A 213 1.91 -13.76 -14.70
N THR A 214 1.01 -13.09 -15.41
CA THR A 214 1.25 -12.51 -16.73
C THR A 214 1.44 -11.01 -16.56
N PRO A 215 2.66 -10.48 -16.74
CA PRO A 215 2.88 -9.04 -16.67
C PRO A 215 2.17 -8.33 -17.83
N PRO A 216 1.71 -7.09 -17.63
CA PRO A 216 1.20 -6.26 -18.72
C PRO A 216 2.33 -5.92 -19.70
N SER A 217 1.96 -5.46 -20.89
CA SER A 217 2.95 -5.05 -21.90
C SER A 217 3.84 -3.92 -21.37
N PRO A 218 5.11 -3.79 -21.82
CA PRO A 218 6.00 -2.73 -21.35
C PRO A 218 5.38 -1.32 -21.37
N ASP A 219 4.61 -1.01 -22.41
CA ASP A 219 3.94 0.29 -22.57
C ASP A 219 2.83 0.52 -21.52
N GLU A 220 2.23 -0.54 -21.00
CA GLU A 220 1.21 -0.48 -19.95
C GLU A 220 1.82 -0.46 -18.54
N GLN A 221 3.06 -0.95 -18.36
CA GLN A 221 3.71 -1.03 -17.05
C GLN A 221 3.92 0.35 -16.43
N ASP A 222 4.32 1.34 -17.23
CA ASP A 222 4.57 2.70 -16.74
C ASP A 222 3.31 3.32 -16.11
N ARG A 223 2.12 2.98 -16.58
CA ARG A 223 0.86 3.48 -16.00
C ARG A 223 0.72 3.13 -14.51
N TYR A 224 1.23 1.97 -14.10
CA TYR A 224 1.19 1.52 -12.70
C TYR A 224 2.23 2.21 -11.81
N TRP A 225 3.25 2.85 -12.39
CA TRP A 225 4.34 3.45 -11.65
C TRP A 225 4.38 4.97 -11.73
N GLU A 226 3.92 5.57 -12.81
CA GLU A 226 4.00 7.02 -13.01
C GLU A 226 3.16 7.80 -12.00
N ALA A 227 3.59 9.03 -11.71
CA ALA A 227 2.75 9.97 -10.99
C ALA A 227 1.46 10.25 -11.77
N ASP A 228 0.33 10.20 -11.06
CA ASP A 228 -1.00 10.37 -11.68
C ASP A 228 -1.34 11.83 -12.00
N LEU A 229 -0.62 12.77 -11.39
CA LEU A 229 -0.85 14.22 -11.54
C LEU A 229 0.39 14.90 -12.12
N ASP A 230 0.18 15.82 -13.06
CA ASP A 230 1.27 16.57 -13.70
C ASP A 230 2.05 17.43 -12.70
N SER A 231 1.40 17.97 -11.67
CA SER A 231 2.06 18.73 -10.61
C SER A 231 3.07 17.88 -9.84
N ILE A 232 2.70 16.64 -9.53
CA ILE A 232 3.57 15.68 -8.82
C ILE A 232 4.67 15.17 -9.76
N ARG A 233 4.32 14.88 -11.01
CA ARG A 233 5.29 14.47 -12.05
C ARG A 233 6.37 15.53 -12.25
N THR A 234 5.99 16.81 -12.29
CA THR A 234 6.92 17.94 -12.43
C THR A 234 7.90 17.98 -11.26
N ILE A 235 7.43 17.85 -10.01
CA ILE A 235 8.30 17.83 -8.82
C ILE A 235 9.22 16.61 -8.86
N GLN A 236 8.69 15.43 -9.20
CA GLN A 236 9.46 14.20 -9.29
C GLN A 236 10.60 14.29 -10.32
N LEU A 237 10.33 14.88 -11.50
CA LEU A 237 11.33 15.07 -12.55
C LEU A 237 12.46 16.00 -12.09
N LYS A 238 12.12 17.13 -11.44
CA LYS A 238 13.10 18.05 -10.85
C LYS A 238 13.99 17.34 -9.82
N GLN A 239 13.39 16.58 -8.91
CA GLN A 239 14.13 15.83 -7.88
C GLN A 239 15.04 14.74 -8.47
N ARG A 240 14.62 14.07 -9.55
CA ARG A 240 15.48 13.13 -10.29
C ARG A 240 16.71 13.82 -10.88
N GLN A 241 16.57 15.07 -11.34
CA GLN A 241 17.66 15.88 -11.87
C GLN A 241 18.54 16.52 -10.77
N GLY A 242 18.18 16.35 -9.50
CA GLY A 242 18.92 16.92 -8.36
C GLY A 242 18.51 18.35 -8.00
N GLU A 243 17.44 18.86 -8.62
CA GLU A 243 16.84 20.14 -8.26
C GLU A 243 15.98 19.97 -6.99
N ARG A 244 16.04 20.94 -6.08
CA ARG A 244 15.23 20.98 -4.85
C ARG A 244 13.91 21.70 -5.09
#